data_AF-A0A6A8Q6U3-F1
#
_entry.id   AF-A0A6A8Q6U3-F1
#
_cell.length_a   1.000
_cell.length_b   1.000
_cell.length_c   1.000
_cell.angle_alpha   90.00
_cell.angle_beta   90.00
_cell.angle_gamma   90.00
#
_symmetry.space_group_name_H-M   'P 1'
#
loop_
_entity.id
_entity.type
_entity.pdbx_description
1 polymer ?
#
loop_
_entity_poly.entity_id
_entity_poly.type
_entity_poly.pdbx_seq_one_letter_code
_entity_poly.pdbx_strand_id
1 'polypeptide(L)'
;MKAFSKDIEDGLVRVLITINSIHCTVENDAPDFVDVEEDQPVLRVEMEDEQNNLNRVFEKIHPLVVADKKTKPPEYFFDLEEGGIWFDTEMEKVKDYWISEYNFYIESQKPRYLCYHIKNLEHKLQWLEQDNETGEIRILSEFKKKYVPPKITGTKEFKADEIMKCIDMISRAIQKIDLRSKGALVKFNTDRGRLESLIIGIADRLGYVVKVLEEEERREIERSGGNASHSIHLKE
;
A
#
# COMPACT_ATOMS: atom_id res chain seq x y z
N MET A 1 -7.22 -19.04 11.47
CA MET A 1 -6.18 -18.50 10.57
C MET A 1 -5.02 -19.48 10.48
N LYS A 2 -4.58 -19.89 9.27
CA LYS A 2 -3.63 -21.01 9.08
C LYS A 2 -2.27 -20.80 9.78
N ALA A 3 -1.85 -19.55 9.99
CA ALA A 3 -0.59 -19.19 10.64
C ALA A 3 -0.45 -19.70 12.09
N PHE A 4 -1.56 -19.89 12.81
CA PHE A 4 -1.56 -20.33 14.22
C PHE A 4 -1.81 -21.83 14.41
N SER A 5 -2.24 -22.51 13.33
CA SER A 5 -2.65 -23.93 13.39
C SER A 5 -1.62 -24.88 12.80
N LYS A 6 -0.57 -24.38 12.15
CA LYS A 6 0.51 -25.19 11.58
C LYS A 6 1.73 -25.08 12.47
N ASP A 7 2.41 -26.19 12.73
CA ASP A 7 3.66 -26.19 13.49
C ASP A 7 4.70 -25.28 12.83
N ILE A 8 5.59 -24.73 13.65
CA ILE A 8 6.78 -23.97 13.21
C ILE A 8 7.94 -24.96 13.25
N GLU A 9 8.73 -25.01 12.19
CA GLU A 9 9.89 -25.91 12.16
C GLU A 9 10.92 -25.52 13.24
N ASP A 10 11.55 -26.52 13.85
CA ASP A 10 12.51 -26.32 14.94
C ASP A 10 13.63 -25.34 14.54
N GLY A 11 13.88 -24.35 15.40
CA GLY A 11 14.88 -23.31 15.17
C GLY A 11 14.42 -22.16 14.26
N LEU A 12 13.18 -22.20 13.76
CA LEU A 12 12.57 -21.10 13.03
C LEU A 12 11.56 -20.33 13.89
N VAL A 13 11.26 -19.13 13.42
CA VAL A 13 10.18 -18.30 13.93
C VAL A 13 9.25 -17.93 12.78
N ARG A 14 7.99 -17.68 13.09
CA ARG A 14 7.01 -17.34 12.07
C ARG A 14 6.77 -15.84 12.04
N VAL A 15 6.92 -15.25 10.86
CA VAL A 15 6.49 -13.88 10.59
C VAL A 15 5.10 -13.94 9.97
N LEU A 16 4.19 -13.14 10.49
CA LEU A 16 2.84 -12.96 9.98
C LEU A 16 2.57 -11.49 9.67
N ILE A 17 2.32 -11.19 8.40
CA ILE A 17 1.80 -9.89 7.95
C ILE A 17 0.28 -10.01 7.92
N THR A 18 -0.38 -9.54 8.97
CA THR A 18 -1.85 -9.47 8.98
C THR A 18 -2.30 -8.29 8.13
N ILE A 19 -3.29 -8.51 7.28
CA ILE A 19 -3.89 -7.48 6.42
C ILE A 19 -5.38 -7.45 6.78
N ASN A 20 -5.78 -6.41 7.51
CA ASN A 20 -7.11 -6.38 8.12
C ASN A 20 -8.19 -5.92 7.16
N SER A 21 -7.90 -4.89 6.36
CA SER A 21 -8.85 -4.34 5.39
C SER A 21 -8.11 -3.49 4.37
N ILE A 22 -8.50 -3.63 3.11
CA ILE A 22 -7.92 -2.91 1.98
C ILE A 22 -9.01 -2.01 1.41
N HIS A 23 -8.86 -0.71 1.60
CA HIS A 23 -9.73 0.29 1.00
C HIS A 23 -9.13 0.74 -0.33
N CYS A 24 -9.89 0.60 -1.42
CA CYS A 24 -9.43 1.01 -2.73
C CYS A 24 -10.53 1.72 -3.54
N THR A 25 -10.09 2.46 -4.54
CA THR A 25 -10.95 2.97 -5.60
C THR A 25 -10.71 2.20 -6.89
N VAL A 26 -11.78 1.88 -7.60
CA VAL A 26 -11.73 1.13 -8.85
C VAL A 26 -12.04 2.05 -10.03
N GLU A 27 -11.17 2.00 -11.04
CA GLU A 27 -11.41 2.55 -12.36
C GLU A 27 -11.92 1.43 -13.27
N ASN A 28 -13.02 1.68 -13.98
CA ASN A 28 -13.62 0.74 -14.91
C ASN A 28 -13.82 1.45 -16.26
N ASP A 29 -13.00 1.07 -17.23
CA ASP A 29 -12.99 1.64 -18.59
C ASP A 29 -14.09 1.07 -19.49
N ALA A 30 -14.80 0.02 -19.04
CA ALA A 30 -15.84 -0.65 -19.81
C ALA A 30 -17.01 -1.12 -18.91
N PRO A 31 -17.70 -0.20 -18.20
CA PRO A 31 -18.73 -0.54 -17.21
C PRO A 31 -19.95 -1.26 -17.80
N ASP A 32 -20.22 -1.09 -19.09
CA ASP A 32 -21.31 -1.80 -19.79
C ASP A 32 -20.98 -3.28 -20.07
N PHE A 33 -19.72 -3.69 -19.92
CA PHE A 33 -19.23 -5.02 -20.28
C PHE A 33 -18.54 -5.77 -19.13
N VAL A 34 -18.05 -5.05 -18.13
CA VAL A 34 -17.30 -5.61 -17.01
C VAL A 34 -17.88 -5.11 -15.71
N ASP A 35 -18.39 -6.03 -14.89
CA ASP A 35 -18.73 -5.75 -13.50
C ASP A 35 -17.49 -5.92 -12.61
N VAL A 36 -17.33 -5.00 -11.66
CA VAL A 36 -16.27 -5.04 -10.64
C VAL A 36 -16.54 -6.14 -9.62
N GLU A 37 -17.82 -6.40 -9.31
CA GLU A 37 -18.21 -7.43 -8.33
C GLU A 37 -17.97 -8.86 -8.84
N GLU A 38 -17.87 -9.03 -10.16
CA GLU A 38 -17.54 -10.31 -10.81
C GLU A 38 -16.04 -10.53 -10.98
N ASP A 39 -15.18 -9.55 -10.66
CA ASP A 39 -13.74 -9.73 -10.74
C ASP A 39 -13.21 -10.61 -9.60
N GLN A 40 -12.05 -11.24 -9.82
CA GLN A 40 -11.34 -12.02 -8.81
C GLN A 40 -9.95 -11.42 -8.59
N PRO A 41 -9.87 -10.21 -8.04
CA PRO A 41 -8.61 -9.52 -7.88
C PRO A 41 -7.71 -10.24 -6.88
N VAL A 42 -6.41 -10.04 -7.04
CA VAL A 42 -5.38 -10.62 -6.18
C VAL A 42 -4.49 -9.54 -5.61
N LEU A 43 -4.04 -9.71 -4.37
CA LEU A 43 -3.04 -8.87 -3.76
C LEU A 43 -1.65 -9.40 -4.09
N ARG A 44 -0.81 -8.49 -4.57
CA ARG A 44 0.62 -8.67 -4.74
C ARG A 44 1.35 -7.78 -3.76
N VAL A 45 2.38 -8.33 -3.13
CA VAL A 45 3.24 -7.62 -2.17
C VAL A 45 4.66 -7.65 -2.69
N GLU A 46 5.35 -6.52 -2.63
CA GLU A 46 6.76 -6.41 -2.99
C GLU A 46 7.50 -5.74 -1.83
N MET A 47 8.73 -6.16 -1.57
CA MET A 47 9.61 -5.49 -0.62
C MET A 47 10.65 -4.67 -1.39
N GLU A 48 10.96 -3.47 -0.93
CA GLU A 48 11.93 -2.57 -1.59
C GLU A 48 13.41 -3.04 -1.50
N ASP A 49 13.66 -4.23 -0.93
CA ASP A 49 15.01 -4.76 -0.71
C ASP A 49 15.36 -5.91 -1.68
N GLU A 50 16.10 -5.58 -2.75
CA GLU A 50 16.62 -6.54 -3.73
C GLU A 50 17.73 -7.44 -3.17
N GLN A 51 18.35 -7.09 -2.02
CA GLN A 51 19.58 -7.75 -1.57
C GLN A 51 19.35 -9.10 -0.88
N ASN A 52 18.16 -9.34 -0.31
CA ASN A 52 18.01 -10.41 0.68
C ASN A 52 17.25 -11.68 0.21
N ASN A 53 16.93 -11.85 -1.09
CA ASN A 53 16.17 -13.02 -1.59
C ASN A 53 14.82 -13.28 -0.87
N LEU A 54 14.35 -12.34 -0.05
CA LEU A 54 13.13 -12.45 0.78
C LEU A 54 11.85 -12.43 -0.06
N ASN A 55 11.96 -11.96 -1.30
CA ASN A 55 10.83 -11.82 -2.24
C ASN A 55 10.18 -13.15 -2.61
N ARG A 56 10.86 -14.29 -2.49
CA ARG A 56 10.28 -15.61 -2.82
C ARG A 56 9.03 -15.94 -2.02
N VAL A 57 8.91 -15.40 -0.80
CA VAL A 57 7.73 -15.57 0.04
C VAL A 57 6.53 -14.81 -0.53
N PHE A 58 6.78 -13.68 -1.19
CA PHE A 58 5.79 -12.75 -1.74
C PHE A 58 5.51 -12.98 -3.23
N GLU A 59 6.17 -13.95 -3.87
CA GLU A 59 5.83 -14.43 -5.22
C GLU A 59 4.47 -15.15 -5.28
N LYS A 60 3.87 -15.46 -4.13
CA LYS A 60 2.56 -16.11 -4.04
C LYS A 60 1.45 -15.11 -4.37
N ILE A 61 0.48 -15.59 -5.13
CA ILE A 61 -0.76 -14.88 -5.43
C ILE A 61 -1.66 -14.97 -4.20
N HIS A 62 -2.19 -13.83 -3.72
CA HIS A 62 -3.08 -13.79 -2.56
C HIS A 62 -4.49 -13.34 -2.98
N PRO A 63 -5.46 -14.26 -3.10
CA PRO A 63 -6.84 -13.91 -3.48
C PRO A 63 -7.48 -12.93 -2.51
N LEU A 64 -8.23 -11.97 -3.08
CA LEU A 64 -9.04 -11.02 -2.35
C LEU A 64 -10.51 -11.39 -2.41
N VAL A 65 -11.21 -11.12 -1.31
CA VAL A 65 -12.67 -11.26 -1.23
C VAL A 65 -13.28 -9.90 -0.91
N VAL A 66 -14.46 -9.61 -1.45
CA VAL A 66 -15.19 -8.39 -1.12
C VAL A 66 -15.54 -8.40 0.37
N ALA A 67 -15.16 -7.36 1.10
CA ALA A 67 -15.44 -7.25 2.51
C ALA A 67 -16.94 -7.06 2.76
N ASP A 68 -17.45 -7.56 3.89
CA ASP A 68 -18.84 -7.34 4.33
C ASP A 68 -19.02 -5.92 4.88
N LYS A 69 -18.83 -4.93 4.00
CA LYS A 69 -18.99 -3.51 4.25
C LYS A 69 -19.81 -2.93 3.12
N LYS A 70 -20.70 -1.97 3.41
CA LYS A 70 -21.42 -1.25 2.37
C LYS A 70 -20.42 -0.46 1.51
N THR A 71 -20.18 -0.95 0.31
CA THR A 71 -19.42 -0.27 -0.73
C THR A 71 -20.37 0.53 -1.62
N LYS A 72 -19.86 1.60 -2.21
CA LYS A 72 -20.55 2.31 -3.30
C LYS A 72 -19.51 2.67 -4.34
N PRO A 73 -19.75 2.37 -5.63
CA PRO A 73 -18.83 2.75 -6.68
C PRO A 73 -18.48 4.25 -6.59
N PRO A 74 -17.19 4.62 -6.73
CA PRO A 74 -16.06 3.77 -7.13
C PRO A 74 -15.27 3.12 -5.97
N GLU A 75 -15.76 3.20 -4.72
CA GLU A 75 -15.04 2.73 -3.53
C GLU A 75 -15.41 1.30 -3.16
N TYR A 76 -14.38 0.49 -2.95
CA TYR A 76 -14.49 -0.93 -2.60
C TYR A 76 -13.57 -1.28 -1.43
N PHE A 77 -14.06 -2.20 -0.58
CA PHE A 77 -13.29 -2.79 0.51
C PHE A 77 -13.06 -4.26 0.20
N PHE A 78 -11.80 -4.68 0.30
CA PHE A 78 -11.39 -6.07 0.14
C PHE A 78 -10.71 -6.57 1.41
N ASP A 79 -10.90 -7.84 1.71
CA ASP A 79 -10.19 -8.57 2.75
C ASP A 79 -9.37 -9.70 2.10
N LEU A 80 -8.30 -10.11 2.78
CA LEU A 80 -7.50 -11.26 2.34
C LEU A 80 -8.20 -12.54 2.79
N GLU A 81 -8.41 -13.51 1.89
CA GLU A 81 -9.11 -14.77 2.23
C GLU A 81 -8.45 -15.50 3.42
N GLU A 82 -7.12 -15.48 3.50
CA GLU A 82 -6.36 -16.11 4.59
C GLU A 82 -6.13 -15.21 5.82
N GLY A 83 -6.60 -13.96 5.79
CA GLY A 83 -6.43 -12.94 6.84
C GLY A 83 -5.02 -12.35 6.96
N GLY A 84 -4.02 -12.95 6.32
CA GLY A 84 -2.65 -12.44 6.28
C GLY A 84 -1.69 -13.36 5.54
N ILE A 85 -0.47 -12.87 5.33
CA ILE A 85 0.63 -13.56 4.64
C ILE A 85 1.62 -14.00 5.70
N TRP A 86 1.97 -15.29 5.75
CA TRP A 86 2.87 -15.82 6.78
C TRP A 86 3.90 -16.79 6.22
N PHE A 87 5.04 -16.85 6.91
CA PHE A 87 6.19 -17.66 6.53
C PHE A 87 7.12 -17.88 7.72
N ASP A 88 7.93 -18.93 7.64
CA ASP A 88 8.91 -19.27 8.67
C ASP A 88 10.30 -18.81 8.23
N THR A 89 11.07 -18.26 9.16
CA THR A 89 12.40 -17.71 8.93
C THR A 89 13.29 -17.91 10.15
N GLU A 90 14.60 -17.82 9.96
CA GLU A 90 15.55 -17.74 11.07
C GLU A 90 15.32 -16.47 11.90
N MET A 91 15.47 -16.58 13.22
CA MET A 91 15.27 -15.49 14.18
C MET A 91 16.11 -14.24 13.84
N GLU A 92 17.35 -14.43 13.37
CA GLU A 92 18.27 -13.34 13.03
C GLU A 92 17.75 -12.45 11.88
N LYS A 93 16.94 -13.02 10.98
CA LYS A 93 16.38 -12.31 9.81
C LYS A 93 15.08 -11.57 10.10
N VAL A 94 14.44 -11.81 11.25
CA VAL A 94 13.17 -11.14 11.62
C VAL A 94 13.30 -9.62 11.56
N LYS A 95 14.44 -9.09 11.99
CA LYS A 95 14.71 -7.66 11.99
C LYS A 95 14.66 -7.07 10.58
N ASP A 96 15.13 -7.81 9.58
CA ASP A 96 15.15 -7.34 8.19
C ASP A 96 13.73 -7.14 7.68
N TYR A 97 12.84 -8.14 7.85
CA TYR A 97 11.42 -8.00 7.53
C TYR A 97 10.75 -6.85 8.32
N TRP A 98 11.14 -6.67 9.58
CA TRP A 98 10.60 -5.59 10.40
C TRP A 98 10.93 -4.20 9.83
N ILE A 99 12.17 -3.97 9.40
CA ILE A 99 12.60 -2.65 8.91
C ILE A 99 12.21 -2.40 7.46
N SER A 100 12.03 -3.44 6.64
CA SER A 100 11.72 -3.30 5.22
C SER A 100 10.39 -2.62 4.92
N GLU A 101 10.35 -1.80 3.87
CA GLU A 101 9.11 -1.24 3.35
C GLU A 101 8.37 -2.25 2.47
N TYR A 102 7.03 -2.27 2.60
CA TYR A 102 6.14 -3.17 1.89
C TYR A 102 5.26 -2.39 0.91
N ASN A 103 5.37 -2.73 -0.36
CA ASN A 103 4.56 -2.19 -1.44
C ASN A 103 3.42 -3.15 -1.76
N PHE A 104 2.19 -2.63 -1.78
CA PHE A 104 0.99 -3.43 -2.02
C PHE A 104 0.34 -3.02 -3.34
N TYR A 105 -0.05 -4.02 -4.13
CA TYR A 105 -0.70 -3.84 -5.42
C TYR A 105 -1.90 -4.77 -5.52
N ILE A 106 -3.00 -4.31 -6.11
CA ILE A 106 -4.13 -5.17 -6.47
C ILE A 106 -4.08 -5.38 -7.99
N GLU A 107 -4.05 -6.63 -8.41
CA GLU A 107 -4.08 -7.02 -9.82
C GLU A 107 -5.44 -7.64 -10.16
N SER A 108 -6.07 -7.13 -11.22
CA SER A 108 -7.35 -7.64 -11.75
C SER A 108 -7.12 -8.86 -12.64
N GLN A 109 -8.12 -9.75 -12.77
CA GLN A 109 -8.14 -10.77 -13.84
C GLN A 109 -8.48 -10.14 -15.21
N LYS A 110 -9.02 -8.93 -15.22
CA LYS A 110 -9.40 -8.15 -16.40
C LYS A 110 -8.62 -6.83 -16.46
N PRO A 111 -7.26 -6.84 -16.45
CA PRO A 111 -6.43 -5.64 -16.28
C PRO A 111 -6.53 -4.62 -17.43
N ARG A 112 -7.14 -5.00 -18.55
CA ARG A 112 -7.46 -4.08 -19.66
C ARG A 112 -8.62 -3.14 -19.35
N TYR A 113 -9.48 -3.50 -18.39
CA TYR A 113 -10.74 -2.81 -18.12
C TYR A 113 -10.83 -2.31 -16.69
N LEU A 114 -10.25 -3.05 -15.74
CA LEU A 114 -10.30 -2.73 -14.33
C LEU A 114 -8.91 -2.37 -13.80
N CYS A 115 -8.82 -1.23 -13.14
CA CYS A 115 -7.63 -0.81 -12.40
C CYS A 115 -8.01 -0.51 -10.94
N TYR A 116 -7.21 -1.04 -10.02
CA TYR A 116 -7.42 -0.90 -8.58
C TYR A 116 -6.37 0.03 -7.98
N HIS A 117 -6.83 1.01 -7.21
CA HIS A 117 -5.97 1.98 -6.52
C HIS A 117 -6.20 1.91 -5.02
N ILE A 118 -5.24 1.34 -4.29
CA ILE A 118 -5.30 1.27 -2.82
C ILE A 118 -5.21 2.69 -2.26
N LYS A 119 -6.22 3.07 -1.48
CA LYS A 119 -6.30 4.34 -0.75
C LYS A 119 -5.79 4.23 0.67
N ASN A 120 -6.12 3.13 1.32
CA ASN A 120 -5.64 2.82 2.65
C ASN A 120 -5.55 1.30 2.81
N LEU A 121 -4.56 0.84 3.56
CA LEU A 121 -4.36 -0.57 3.87
C LEU A 121 -3.85 -0.68 5.30
N GLU A 122 -4.63 -1.34 6.14
CA GLU A 122 -4.22 -1.64 7.51
C GLU A 122 -3.45 -2.94 7.55
N HIS A 123 -2.16 -2.85 7.87
CA HIS A 123 -1.32 -4.03 8.06
C HIS A 123 -0.48 -3.94 9.32
N LYS A 124 -0.16 -5.12 9.83
CA LYS A 124 0.72 -5.30 10.98
C LYS A 124 1.62 -6.51 10.77
N LEU A 125 2.86 -6.38 11.23
CA LEU A 125 3.80 -7.48 11.32
C LEU A 125 3.70 -8.08 12.71
N GLN A 126 3.56 -9.39 12.78
CA GLN A 126 3.51 -10.15 14.01
C GLN A 126 4.61 -11.21 13.96
N TRP A 127 5.39 -11.28 15.03
CA TRP A 127 6.32 -12.36 15.27
C TRP A 127 5.61 -13.40 16.14
N LEU A 128 5.48 -14.60 15.60
CA LEU A 128 4.92 -15.76 16.30
C LEU A 128 6.02 -16.75 16.69
N GLU A 129 5.91 -17.28 17.89
CA GLU A 129 6.81 -18.32 18.43
C GLU A 129 5.97 -19.42 19.06
N GLN A 130 6.49 -20.65 19.04
CA GLN A 130 5.88 -21.76 19.73
C GLN A 130 6.25 -21.72 21.22
N ASP A 131 5.23 -21.76 22.07
CA ASP A 131 5.41 -21.82 23.51
C ASP A 131 5.94 -23.21 23.90
N ASN A 132 7.10 -23.24 24.56
CA ASN A 132 7.79 -24.50 24.89
C ASN A 132 7.04 -25.38 25.90
N GLU A 133 6.12 -24.83 26.69
CA GLU A 133 5.38 -25.57 27.71
C GLU A 133 4.04 -26.10 27.19
N THR A 134 3.34 -25.29 26.38
CA THR A 134 1.99 -25.58 25.91
C THR A 134 1.95 -26.07 24.46
N GLY A 135 3.03 -25.88 23.70
CA GLY A 135 3.09 -26.15 22.27
C GLY A 135 2.26 -25.18 21.42
N GLU A 136 1.61 -24.19 22.03
CA GLU A 136 0.75 -23.22 21.36
C GLU A 136 1.57 -22.15 20.66
N ILE A 137 1.15 -21.74 19.47
CA ILE A 137 1.77 -20.60 18.76
C ILE A 137 1.20 -19.30 19.32
N ARG A 138 2.07 -18.43 19.84
CA ARG A 138 1.70 -17.14 20.44
C ARG A 138 2.36 -15.98 19.73
N ILE A 139 1.73 -14.81 19.81
CA ILE A 139 2.30 -13.55 19.31
C ILE A 139 3.31 -13.06 20.35
N LEU A 140 4.59 -13.05 19.99
CA LEU A 140 5.66 -12.51 20.83
C LEU A 140 5.77 -10.99 20.70
N SER A 141 5.58 -10.48 19.48
CA SER A 141 5.65 -9.06 19.19
C SER A 141 4.73 -8.66 18.04
N GLU A 142 4.25 -7.41 18.07
CA GLU A 142 3.41 -6.81 17.03
C GLU A 142 3.91 -5.41 16.69
N PHE A 143 3.97 -5.11 15.39
CA PHE A 143 4.32 -3.81 14.88
C PHE A 143 3.35 -3.37 13.79
N LYS A 144 2.80 -2.17 13.93
CA LYS A 144 1.90 -1.57 12.94
C LYS A 144 2.69 -0.64 12.04
N LYS A 145 2.54 -0.81 10.72
CA LYS A 145 3.10 0.07 9.72
C LYS A 145 2.01 0.86 9.03
N LYS A 146 2.31 2.12 8.71
CA LYS A 146 1.41 2.95 7.90
C LYS A 146 1.59 2.58 6.44
N TYR A 147 0.48 2.41 5.73
CA TYR A 147 0.52 2.22 4.29
C TYR A 147 1.04 3.47 3.59
N VAL A 148 1.98 3.29 2.68
CA VAL A 148 2.47 4.32 1.78
C VAL A 148 2.27 3.84 0.35
N PRO A 149 1.62 4.64 -0.51
CA PRO A 149 1.50 4.28 -1.92
C PRO A 149 2.87 4.06 -2.55
N PRO A 150 3.06 2.98 -3.32
CA PRO A 150 4.35 2.66 -3.91
C PRO A 150 4.78 3.73 -4.91
N LYS A 151 6.09 3.96 -5.01
CA LYS A 151 6.71 4.71 -6.10
C LYS A 151 6.50 3.96 -7.42
N ILE A 152 6.56 4.66 -8.55
CA ILE A 152 6.55 3.96 -9.85
C ILE A 152 7.78 3.06 -9.93
N THR A 153 7.53 1.77 -9.88
CA THR A 153 8.36 0.74 -10.51
C THR A 153 7.90 0.62 -11.97
N GLY A 154 8.85 0.45 -12.90
CA GLY A 154 8.69 0.71 -14.34
C GLY A 154 7.67 -0.12 -15.13
N THR A 155 6.72 -0.79 -14.46
CA THR A 155 5.69 -1.64 -15.06
C THR A 155 4.36 -0.91 -15.34
N LYS A 156 4.12 0.27 -14.75
CA LYS A 156 2.91 1.07 -15.03
C LYS A 156 3.11 1.97 -16.25
N GLU A 157 2.32 1.73 -17.29
CA GLU A 157 2.26 2.61 -18.47
C GLU A 157 1.37 3.82 -18.18
N PHE A 158 1.90 5.02 -18.43
CA PHE A 158 1.16 6.28 -18.32
C PHE A 158 1.16 6.97 -19.69
N LYS A 159 0.04 7.60 -20.03
CA LYS A 159 -0.07 8.38 -21.26
C LYS A 159 0.76 9.66 -21.14
N ALA A 160 1.25 10.16 -22.27
CA ALA A 160 2.05 11.38 -22.30
C ALA A 160 1.31 12.59 -21.69
N ASP A 161 0.00 12.70 -21.88
CA ASP A 161 -0.81 13.78 -21.30
C ASP A 161 -0.94 13.66 -19.77
N GLU A 162 -1.00 12.45 -19.22
CA GLU A 162 -1.02 12.18 -17.77
C GLU A 162 0.31 12.58 -17.13
N ILE A 163 1.42 12.26 -17.79
CA ILE A 163 2.76 12.68 -17.38
C ILE A 163 2.85 14.21 -17.36
N MET A 164 2.41 14.88 -18.43
CA MET A 164 2.43 16.34 -18.51
C MET A 164 1.54 17.01 -17.45
N LYS A 165 0.34 16.46 -17.18
CA LYS A 165 -0.53 16.92 -16.08
C LYS A 165 0.17 16.81 -14.73
N CYS A 166 0.85 15.70 -14.45
CA CYS A 166 1.60 15.51 -13.20
C CYS A 166 2.76 16.49 -13.07
N ILE A 167 3.53 16.72 -14.14
CA ILE A 167 4.61 17.71 -14.16
C ILE A 167 4.08 19.12 -13.85
N ASP A 168 2.98 19.52 -14.49
CA ASP A 168 2.36 20.83 -14.27
C ASP A 168 1.82 20.99 -12.84
N MET A 169 1.22 19.93 -12.27
CA MET A 169 0.82 19.90 -10.87
C MET A 169 2.01 20.05 -9.92
N ILE A 170 3.08 19.30 -10.13
CA ILE A 170 4.30 19.35 -9.30
C ILE A 170 4.97 20.71 -9.41
N SER A 171 5.09 21.26 -10.62
CA SER A 171 5.70 22.58 -10.84
C SER A 171 4.98 23.67 -10.04
N ARG A 172 3.65 23.69 -10.07
CA ARG A 172 2.83 24.60 -9.26
C ARG A 172 2.94 24.35 -7.76
N ALA A 173 3.12 23.09 -7.35
CA ALA A 173 3.30 22.73 -5.95
C ALA A 173 4.66 23.20 -5.40
N ILE A 174 5.74 23.04 -6.17
CA ILE A 174 7.08 23.49 -5.83
C ILE A 174 7.12 25.01 -5.63
N GLN A 175 6.44 25.77 -6.48
CA GLN A 175 6.35 27.23 -6.36
C GLN A 175 5.68 27.70 -5.05
N LYS A 176 4.92 26.83 -4.37
CA LYS A 176 4.27 27.13 -3.10
C LYS A 176 5.14 26.79 -1.88
N ILE A 177 6.29 26.15 -2.06
CA ILE A 177 7.19 25.78 -0.97
C ILE A 177 7.71 27.05 -0.31
N ASP A 178 7.42 27.20 0.98
CA ASP A 178 8.05 28.23 1.79
C ASP A 178 9.48 27.79 2.12
N LEU A 179 10.46 28.60 1.75
CA LEU A 179 11.88 28.33 1.99
C LEU A 179 12.22 28.21 3.48
N ARG A 180 11.41 28.79 4.38
CA ARG A 180 11.61 28.70 5.83
C ARG A 180 11.19 27.34 6.39
N SER A 181 10.05 26.83 5.94
CA SER A 181 9.52 25.52 6.35
C SER A 181 10.04 24.37 5.47
N LYS A 182 10.71 24.70 4.36
CA LYS A 182 11.13 23.77 3.30
C LYS A 182 10.01 22.89 2.76
N GLY A 183 8.75 23.30 2.90
CA GLY A 183 7.61 22.54 2.42
C GLY A 183 6.35 23.35 2.16
N ALA A 184 5.35 22.67 1.59
CA ALA A 184 4.02 23.19 1.36
C ALA A 184 2.96 22.10 1.48
N LEU A 185 1.76 22.51 1.88
CA LEU A 185 0.54 21.69 1.80
C LEU A 185 -0.16 22.00 0.47
N VAL A 186 -0.45 20.94 -0.29
CA VAL A 186 -0.97 21.06 -1.65
C VAL A 186 -2.10 20.06 -1.89
N LYS A 187 -2.95 20.38 -2.86
CA LYS A 187 -3.96 19.46 -3.38
C LYS A 187 -3.53 19.00 -4.76
N PHE A 188 -3.22 17.72 -4.87
CA PHE A 188 -3.11 17.07 -6.17
C PHE A 188 -4.46 16.46 -6.55
N ASN A 189 -4.88 16.67 -7.80
CA ASN A 189 -5.95 15.90 -8.38
C ASN A 189 -5.35 14.63 -8.97
N THR A 190 -5.56 13.51 -8.29
CA THR A 190 -4.84 12.27 -8.59
C THR A 190 -5.64 11.31 -9.45
N ASP A 191 -6.75 11.75 -10.05
CA ASP A 191 -7.71 10.93 -10.79
C ASP A 191 -8.01 9.62 -10.04
N ARG A 192 -8.59 9.78 -8.84
CA ARG A 192 -8.87 8.68 -7.90
C ARG A 192 -7.63 7.90 -7.44
N GLY A 193 -6.45 8.52 -7.46
CA GLY A 193 -5.20 7.91 -7.00
C GLY A 193 -4.38 7.23 -8.07
N ARG A 194 -4.88 7.15 -9.30
CA ARG A 194 -4.11 6.65 -10.44
C ARG A 194 -2.79 7.40 -10.63
N LEU A 195 -2.82 8.72 -10.46
CA LEU A 195 -1.66 9.58 -10.66
C LEU A 195 -0.78 9.72 -9.40
N GLU A 196 -1.16 9.14 -8.24
CA GLU A 196 -0.42 9.30 -6.98
C GLU A 196 1.02 8.79 -7.10
N SER A 197 1.20 7.53 -7.53
CA SER A 197 2.54 6.96 -7.74
C SER A 197 3.36 7.79 -8.73
N LEU A 198 2.73 8.34 -9.78
CA LEU A 198 3.39 9.16 -10.80
C LEU A 198 3.85 10.49 -10.24
N ILE A 199 3.01 11.15 -9.46
CA ILE A 199 3.37 12.40 -8.79
C ILE A 199 4.54 12.17 -7.83
N ILE A 200 4.47 11.12 -7.00
CA ILE A 200 5.52 10.77 -6.04
C ILE A 200 6.83 10.47 -6.79
N GLY A 201 6.78 9.66 -7.84
CA GLY A 201 7.96 9.26 -8.62
C GLY A 201 8.63 10.43 -9.35
N ILE A 202 7.86 11.32 -9.98
CA ILE A 202 8.40 12.52 -10.65
C ILE A 202 9.00 13.47 -9.60
N ALA A 203 8.31 13.70 -8.48
CA ALA A 203 8.79 14.58 -7.43
C ALA A 203 10.12 14.08 -6.83
N ASP A 204 10.24 12.77 -6.57
CA ASP A 204 11.46 12.16 -6.03
C ASP A 204 12.67 12.37 -6.96
N ARG A 205 12.48 12.23 -8.28
CA ARG A 205 13.53 12.51 -9.28
C ARG A 205 13.91 13.99 -9.37
N LEU A 206 13.00 14.89 -9.01
CA LEU A 206 13.25 16.33 -9.00
C LEU A 206 13.84 16.82 -7.66
N GLY A 207 14.08 15.92 -6.69
CA GLY A 207 14.64 16.27 -5.39
C GLY A 207 13.61 16.72 -4.36
N TYR A 208 12.36 16.24 -4.48
CA TYR A 208 11.27 16.53 -3.55
C TYR A 208 10.67 15.26 -2.97
N VAL A 209 10.16 15.37 -1.74
CA VAL A 209 9.41 14.31 -1.07
C VAL A 209 7.94 14.71 -1.05
N VAL A 210 7.08 13.90 -1.69
CA VAL A 210 5.62 14.06 -1.65
C VAL A 210 5.03 12.98 -0.76
N LYS A 211 4.16 13.35 0.18
CA LYS A 211 3.43 12.42 1.03
C LYS A 211 1.93 12.71 0.97
N VAL A 212 1.12 11.65 0.95
CA VAL A 212 -0.33 11.77 1.13
C VAL A 212 -0.59 12.10 2.59
N LEU A 213 -1.46 13.07 2.85
CA LEU A 213 -1.85 13.44 4.22
C LEU A 213 -2.76 12.39 4.83
N GLU A 214 -2.62 12.17 6.13
CA GLU A 214 -3.48 11.25 6.87
C GLU A 214 -4.93 11.78 6.92
N GLU A 215 -5.92 10.90 7.16
CA GLU A 215 -7.31 11.35 7.24
C GLU A 215 -7.52 12.41 8.34
N GLU A 216 -6.87 12.24 9.49
CA GLU A 216 -6.99 13.17 10.61
C GLU A 216 -6.43 14.55 10.24
N GLU A 217 -5.23 14.59 9.66
CA GLU A 217 -4.60 15.83 9.18
C GLU A 217 -5.46 16.53 8.12
N ARG A 218 -6.03 15.77 7.17
CA ARG A 218 -6.94 16.32 6.16
C ARG A 218 -8.18 16.94 6.79
N ARG A 219 -8.79 16.25 7.75
CA ARG A 219 -9.97 16.77 8.47
C ARG A 219 -9.64 18.04 9.25
N GLU A 220 -8.47 18.15 9.85
CA GLU A 220 -8.03 19.38 10.54
C GLU A 220 -7.83 20.55 9.57
N ILE A 221 -7.22 20.30 8.43
CA ILE A 221 -7.04 21.30 7.37
C ILE A 221 -8.40 21.74 6.81
N GLU A 222 -9.32 20.81 6.58
CA GLU A 222 -10.68 21.13 6.13
C GLU A 222 -11.45 21.95 7.18
N ARG A 223 -11.33 21.61 8.47
CA ARG A 223 -11.95 22.39 9.57
C ARG A 223 -11.43 23.82 9.67
N SER A 224 -10.17 24.05 9.27
CA SER A 224 -9.59 25.39 9.20
C SER A 224 -9.86 26.12 7.88
N GLY A 225 -10.69 25.55 7.00
CA GLY A 225 -11.07 26.12 5.71
C GLY A 225 -10.04 25.90 4.60
N GLY A 226 -8.99 25.10 4.85
CA GLY A 226 -8.01 24.69 3.87
C GLY A 226 -8.49 23.52 3.01
N ASN A 227 -7.73 23.22 1.95
CA ASN A 227 -7.98 22.08 1.09
C ASN A 227 -6.64 21.52 0.60
N ALA A 228 -6.11 20.52 1.31
CA ALA A 228 -4.87 19.87 0.98
C ALA A 228 -5.06 18.35 1.05
N SER A 229 -4.43 17.63 0.12
CA SER A 229 -4.40 16.17 0.12
C SER A 229 -2.99 15.61 0.30
N HIS A 230 -1.97 16.45 0.09
CA HIS A 230 -0.57 16.04 0.12
C HIS A 230 0.29 17.12 0.78
N SER A 231 1.44 16.71 1.31
CA SER A 231 2.56 17.59 1.60
C SER A 231 3.66 17.38 0.57
N ILE A 232 4.38 18.45 0.23
CA ILE A 232 5.58 18.43 -0.60
C ILE A 232 6.71 19.13 0.14
N HIS A 233 7.88 18.51 0.18
CA HIS A 233 9.07 19.02 0.87
C HIS A 233 10.31 18.91 0.00
N LEU A 234 11.29 19.78 0.22
CA LEU A 234 12.64 19.60 -0.34
C LEU A 234 13.26 18.34 0.28
N LYS A 235 13.89 17.50 -0.55
CA LYS A 235 14.65 16.34 -0.09
C LYS A 235 15.92 16.84 0.58
N GLU A 236 16.21 16.33 1.78
CA GLU A 236 17.45 16.63 2.51
C GLU A 236 18.66 15.89 1.94
#